data_AF-A0A6C1PF38-F1
#
_entry.id   AF-A0A6C1PF38-F1
#
_cell.length_a   1.000
_cell.length_b   1.000
_cell.length_c   1.000
_cell.angle_alpha   90.00
_cell.angle_beta   90.00
_cell.angle_gamma   90.00
#
_symmetry.space_group_name_H-M   'P 1'
#
loop_
_entity.id
_entity.type
_entity.pdbx_description
1 polymer ?
#
loop_
_entity_poly.entity_id
_entity_poly.type
_entity_poly.pdbx_seq_one_letter_code
_entity_poly.pdbx_strand_id
1 'polypeptide(L)'
;KFVNTAANHRRMIELTGCDNIGIQLDWFHVNMEELDPYEAAMDAQPLLWHLHFRDSNSLTPGYGKTDFRSVMRALKRTGYSGYCTIESAPMVPDADTAAKDGIDYLKMMERFAEYQLDPSFPNGYALPERI
;
A
#
# COMPACT_ATOMS: atom_id res chain seq x y z
N LYS A 1 -19.77 -5.01 11.93
CA LYS A 1 -18.37 -4.85 11.44
C LYS A 1 -17.50 -5.76 12.29
N PHE A 2 -16.75 -6.69 11.69
CA PHE A 2 -16.07 -7.81 12.40
C PHE A 2 -14.57 -7.85 12.06
N VAL A 3 -14.21 -7.72 10.78
CA VAL A 3 -12.82 -7.68 10.26
C VAL A 3 -12.65 -6.45 9.35
N ASN A 4 -12.76 -5.26 9.92
CA ASN A 4 -12.78 -4.01 9.15
C ASN A 4 -11.43 -3.27 9.14
N THR A 5 -10.56 -3.55 10.11
CA THR A 5 -9.23 -2.94 10.24
C THR A 5 -8.15 -4.01 10.31
N ALA A 6 -6.89 -3.67 10.05
CA ALA A 6 -5.73 -4.54 10.18
C ALA A 6 -5.64 -5.13 11.59
N ALA A 7 -5.86 -4.31 12.63
CA ALA A 7 -5.91 -4.75 14.02
C ALA A 7 -7.00 -5.82 14.27
N ASN A 8 -8.20 -5.62 13.70
CA ASN A 8 -9.29 -6.61 13.82
C ASN A 8 -8.93 -7.93 13.11
N HIS A 9 -8.31 -7.87 11.94
CA HIS A 9 -7.83 -9.06 11.23
C HIS A 9 -6.80 -9.82 12.05
N ARG A 10 -5.79 -9.14 12.59
CA ARG A 10 -4.76 -9.77 13.43
C ARG A 10 -5.36 -10.48 14.63
N ARG A 11 -6.26 -9.79 15.34
CA ARG A 11 -6.93 -10.37 16.49
C ARG A 11 -7.68 -11.65 16.13
N MET A 12 -8.36 -11.65 14.98
CA MET A 12 -9.08 -12.83 14.49
C MET A 12 -8.13 -13.96 14.10
N ILE A 13 -7.04 -13.67 13.39
CA ILE A 13 -6.02 -14.67 13.01
C ILE A 13 -5.40 -15.31 14.25
N GLU A 14 -5.01 -14.51 15.25
CA GLU A 14 -4.45 -15.00 16.52
C GLU A 14 -5.41 -15.96 17.24
N LEU A 15 -6.71 -15.68 17.22
CA LEU A 15 -7.72 -16.54 17.84
C LEU A 15 -7.87 -17.90 17.14
N THR A 16 -7.47 -18.03 15.89
CA THR A 16 -7.52 -19.32 15.17
C THR A 16 -6.42 -20.27 15.62
N GLY A 17 -5.27 -19.75 16.07
CA GLY A 17 -4.07 -20.54 16.34
C GLY A 17 -3.39 -21.14 15.09
N CYS A 18 -3.84 -20.77 13.89
CA CYS A 18 -3.29 -21.26 12.63
C CYS A 18 -2.16 -20.35 12.12
N ASP A 19 -1.17 -20.94 11.45
CA ASP A 19 -0.04 -20.25 10.82
C ASP A 19 -0.19 -20.08 9.30
N ASN A 20 -1.32 -20.56 8.73
CA ASN A 20 -1.61 -20.55 7.30
C ASN A 20 -2.64 -19.47 6.88
N ILE A 21 -2.82 -18.43 7.70
CA ILE A 21 -3.77 -17.33 7.45
C ILE A 21 -3.02 -15.99 7.52
N GLY A 22 -3.25 -15.14 6.52
CA GLY A 22 -2.71 -13.78 6.47
C GLY A 22 -3.76 -12.73 6.12
N ILE A 23 -3.29 -11.50 6.01
CA ILE A 23 -4.07 -10.29 5.76
C ILE A 23 -3.89 -9.86 4.31
N GLN A 24 -5.02 -9.58 3.67
CA GLN A 24 -5.08 -8.80 2.43
C GLN A 24 -5.61 -7.41 2.75
N LEU A 25 -4.81 -6.37 2.53
CA LEU A 25 -5.30 -5.00 2.60
C LEU A 25 -5.81 -4.55 1.22
N ASP A 26 -7.03 -4.02 1.18
CA ASP A 26 -7.58 -3.31 0.03
C ASP A 26 -7.60 -1.81 0.34
N TRP A 27 -6.83 -1.05 -0.42
CA TRP A 27 -6.65 0.38 -0.17
C TRP A 27 -7.96 1.18 -0.30
N PHE A 28 -8.95 0.72 -1.07
CA PHE A 28 -10.26 1.36 -1.10
C PHE A 28 -10.96 1.29 0.27
N HIS A 29 -10.92 0.13 0.92
CA HIS A 29 -11.52 -0.08 2.24
C HIS A 29 -10.68 0.51 3.36
N VAL A 30 -9.35 0.43 3.26
CA VAL A 30 -8.44 1.08 4.20
C VAL A 30 -8.76 2.57 4.32
N ASN A 31 -8.97 3.28 3.22
CA ASN A 31 -9.35 4.70 3.25
C ASN A 31 -10.69 5.00 3.96
N MET A 32 -11.56 4.00 4.15
CA MET A 32 -12.86 4.18 4.80
C MET A 32 -12.87 3.75 6.27
N GLU A 33 -12.11 2.70 6.59
CA GLU A 33 -12.18 2.01 7.88
C GLU A 33 -10.96 2.30 8.77
N GLU A 34 -9.83 2.67 8.18
CA GLU A 34 -8.60 3.01 8.89
C GLU A 34 -8.43 4.52 9.01
N LEU A 35 -7.71 4.93 10.06
CA LEU A 35 -7.39 6.35 10.26
C LEU A 35 -6.27 6.83 9.33
N ASP A 36 -5.33 5.94 9.02
CA ASP A 36 -4.16 6.25 8.21
C ASP A 36 -3.67 5.00 7.46
N PRO A 37 -3.40 5.10 6.14
CA PRO A 37 -3.01 3.95 5.33
C PRO A 37 -1.57 3.46 5.62
N TYR A 38 -0.68 4.34 6.07
CA TYR A 38 0.67 3.95 6.48
C TYR A 38 0.60 3.12 7.77
N GLU A 39 -0.13 3.59 8.78
CA GLU A 39 -0.30 2.84 10.03
C GLU A 39 -1.01 1.51 9.79
N ALA A 40 -2.04 1.45 8.93
CA ALA A 40 -2.70 0.18 8.58
C ALA A 40 -1.72 -0.86 7.99
N ALA A 41 -0.80 -0.41 7.13
CA ALA A 41 0.24 -1.26 6.54
C ALA A 41 1.25 -1.75 7.59
N MET A 42 1.65 -0.88 8.52
CA MET A 42 2.53 -1.23 9.64
C MET A 42 1.85 -2.23 10.57
N ASP A 43 0.58 -1.97 10.91
CA ASP A 43 -0.22 -2.79 11.79
C ASP A 43 -0.47 -4.18 11.23
N ALA A 44 -0.58 -4.35 9.91
CA ALA A 44 -0.78 -5.66 9.30
C ALA A 44 0.45 -6.59 9.41
N GLN A 45 1.65 -6.10 9.73
CA GLN A 45 2.86 -6.92 9.80
C GLN A 45 2.95 -7.80 11.06
N PRO A 46 3.51 -9.03 10.97
CA PRO A 46 4.12 -9.67 9.80
C PRO A 46 3.11 -10.47 8.95
N LEU A 47 1.81 -10.31 9.19
CA LEU A 47 0.74 -11.11 8.59
C LEU A 47 0.26 -10.56 7.24
N LEU A 48 0.84 -9.46 6.74
CA LEU A 48 0.48 -8.88 5.44
C LEU A 48 0.98 -9.77 4.31
N TRP A 49 0.07 -10.45 3.61
CA TRP A 49 0.41 -11.44 2.58
C TRP A 49 0.03 -11.01 1.17
N HIS A 50 -0.99 -10.15 1.04
CA HIS A 50 -1.47 -9.70 -0.26
C HIS A 50 -2.00 -8.26 -0.19
N LEU A 51 -2.08 -7.60 -1.33
CA LEU A 51 -2.52 -6.22 -1.46
C LEU A 51 -3.43 -6.04 -2.66
N HIS A 52 -4.52 -5.30 -2.48
CA HIS A 52 -5.35 -4.79 -3.56
C HIS A 52 -5.17 -3.27 -3.69
N PHE A 53 -4.77 -2.86 -4.88
CA PHE A 53 -4.62 -1.47 -5.28
C PHE A 53 -5.85 -0.99 -6.03
N ARG A 54 -6.64 -0.20 -5.31
CA ARG A 54 -7.84 0.48 -5.79
C ARG A 54 -7.90 1.84 -5.11
N ASP A 55 -8.10 2.90 -5.88
CA ASP A 55 -8.09 4.25 -5.31
C ASP A 55 -9.41 4.55 -4.58
N SER A 56 -9.46 5.66 -3.85
CA SER A 56 -10.55 6.07 -2.95
C SER A 56 -11.90 6.28 -3.67
N ASN A 57 -11.87 6.46 -4.99
CA ASN A 57 -13.04 6.60 -5.85
C ASN A 57 -13.31 5.35 -6.69
N SER A 58 -12.73 4.20 -6.31
CA SER A 58 -12.83 2.92 -7.01
C SER A 58 -12.15 2.86 -8.40
N LEU A 59 -11.48 3.93 -8.85
CA LEU A 59 -10.74 3.94 -10.11
C LEU A 59 -9.31 3.41 -9.92
N THR A 60 -8.57 3.35 -11.03
CA THR A 60 -7.16 2.94 -11.02
C THR A 60 -6.32 3.88 -10.13
N PRO A 61 -5.26 3.39 -9.47
CA PRO A 61 -4.41 4.22 -8.63
C PRO A 61 -3.94 5.51 -9.30
N GLY A 62 -4.06 6.63 -8.60
CA GLY A 62 -3.66 7.96 -9.06
C GLY A 62 -4.82 8.84 -9.53
N TYR A 63 -6.03 8.28 -9.65
CA TYR A 63 -7.23 9.02 -10.05
C TYR A 63 -8.07 9.49 -8.86
N GLY A 64 -7.78 9.02 -7.66
CA GLY A 64 -8.45 9.38 -6.42
C GLY A 64 -7.57 10.20 -5.49
N LYS A 65 -7.74 9.96 -4.19
CA LYS A 65 -7.09 10.72 -3.11
C LYS A 65 -6.29 9.84 -2.17
N THR A 66 -6.18 8.54 -2.45
CA THR A 66 -5.40 7.64 -1.59
C THR A 66 -3.94 8.09 -1.56
N ASP A 67 -3.37 8.20 -0.36
CA ASP A 67 -1.94 8.51 -0.22
C ASP A 67 -1.09 7.26 -0.48
N PHE A 68 -0.98 6.87 -1.75
CA PHE A 68 -0.17 5.72 -2.14
C PHE A 68 1.34 5.93 -1.91
N ARG A 69 1.80 7.17 -1.73
CA ARG A 69 3.19 7.44 -1.35
C ARG A 69 3.46 6.95 0.07
N SER A 70 2.57 7.24 1.01
CA SER A 70 2.72 6.75 2.38
C SER A 70 2.57 5.23 2.45
N VAL A 71 1.64 4.65 1.68
CA VAL A 71 1.55 3.18 1.51
C VAL A 71 2.89 2.59 1.06
N MET A 72 3.47 3.08 -0.04
CA MET A 72 4.75 2.55 -0.55
C MET A 72 5.89 2.69 0.45
N ARG A 73 5.92 3.80 1.21
CA ARG A 73 6.88 3.98 2.31
C ARG A 73 6.71 2.90 3.38
N ALA A 74 5.50 2.61 3.83
CA ALA A 74 5.27 1.58 4.84
C ALA A 74 5.70 0.19 4.33
N LEU A 75 5.32 -0.16 3.10
CA LEU A 75 5.68 -1.43 2.48
C LEU A 75 7.20 -1.61 2.36
N LYS A 76 7.93 -0.56 1.93
CA LYS A 76 9.40 -0.60 1.86
C LYS A 76 10.04 -0.69 3.24
N ARG A 77 9.58 0.09 4.23
CA ARG A 77 10.09 0.03 5.61
C ARG A 77 9.90 -1.32 6.27
N THR A 78 8.81 -2.00 5.94
CA THR A 78 8.46 -3.32 6.49
C THR A 78 9.07 -4.48 5.72
N GLY A 79 9.72 -4.21 4.58
CA GLY A 79 10.32 -5.24 3.73
C GLY A 79 9.29 -6.13 3.02
N TYR A 80 8.07 -5.63 2.81
CA TYR A 80 7.05 -6.38 2.09
C TYR A 80 7.54 -6.74 0.68
N SER A 81 7.48 -8.04 0.37
CA SER A 81 7.93 -8.61 -0.91
C SER A 81 6.89 -9.56 -1.53
N GLY A 82 5.65 -9.54 -1.01
CA GLY A 82 4.54 -10.32 -1.53
C GLY A 82 3.92 -9.74 -2.80
N TYR A 83 2.88 -10.40 -3.29
CA TYR A 83 2.17 -9.99 -4.50
C TYR A 83 1.18 -8.85 -4.26
N CYS A 84 0.80 -8.17 -5.33
CA CYS A 84 -0.30 -7.24 -5.31
C CYS A 84 -1.10 -7.31 -6.62
N THR A 85 -2.35 -6.86 -6.54
CA THR A 85 -3.28 -6.79 -7.66
C THR A 85 -3.83 -5.39 -7.77
N ILE A 86 -3.96 -4.85 -8.98
CA ILE A 86 -4.79 -3.66 -9.22
C ILE A 86 -6.24 -4.14 -9.38
N GLU A 87 -7.10 -3.76 -8.44
CA GLU A 87 -8.52 -4.14 -8.41
C GLU A 87 -9.40 -2.90 -8.62
N SER A 88 -9.30 -2.26 -9.77
CA SER A 88 -10.07 -1.04 -10.07
C SER A 88 -11.22 -1.27 -11.04
N ALA A 89 -12.22 -0.39 -10.99
CA ALA A 89 -13.21 -0.32 -12.06
C ALA A 89 -12.50 0.04 -13.39
N PRO A 90 -12.87 -0.56 -14.53
CA PRO A 90 -12.27 -0.25 -15.82
C PRO A 90 -12.77 1.11 -16.33
N MET A 91 -11.96 2.16 -16.17
CA MET A 91 -12.08 3.51 -16.79
C MET A 91 -10.68 4.17 -16.72
N VAL A 92 -10.01 4.69 -17.75
CA VAL A 92 -10.35 5.28 -19.07
C VAL A 92 -9.16 5.08 -20.05
N PRO A 93 -9.31 4.96 -21.39
CA PRO A 93 -10.51 4.64 -22.17
C PRO A 93 -10.84 3.13 -22.17
N ASP A 94 -9.99 2.28 -21.62
CA ASP A 94 -10.14 0.83 -21.56
C ASP A 94 -9.37 0.22 -20.36
N ALA A 95 -9.52 -1.09 -20.15
CA ALA A 95 -8.91 -1.80 -19.02
C ALA A 95 -7.38 -1.85 -19.09
N ASP A 96 -6.80 -1.96 -20.30
CA ASP A 96 -5.35 -2.05 -20.49
C ASP A 96 -4.69 -0.70 -20.17
N THR A 97 -5.31 0.39 -20.61
CA THR A 97 -4.87 1.75 -20.27
C THR A 97 -4.98 2.00 -18.77
N ALA A 98 -6.10 1.64 -18.14
CA ALA A 98 -6.27 1.80 -16.70
C ALA A 98 -5.22 1.01 -15.90
N ALA A 99 -4.92 -0.23 -16.32
CA ALA A 99 -3.87 -1.04 -15.69
C ALA A 99 -2.49 -0.40 -15.86
N LYS A 100 -2.17 0.07 -17.07
CA LYS A 100 -0.89 0.73 -17.36
C LYS A 100 -0.71 1.99 -16.50
N ASP A 101 -1.70 2.87 -16.46
CA ASP A 101 -1.62 4.13 -15.72
C ASP A 101 -1.46 3.87 -14.22
N GLY A 102 -2.20 2.88 -13.69
CA GLY A 102 -2.06 2.45 -12.30
C GLY A 102 -0.65 1.92 -12.00
N ILE A 103 -0.09 1.07 -12.86
CA ILE A 103 1.28 0.55 -12.71
C ILE A 103 2.30 1.69 -12.72
N ASP A 104 2.22 2.59 -13.71
CA ASP A 104 3.15 3.71 -13.84
C ASP A 104 3.09 4.64 -12.62
N TYR A 105 1.88 4.95 -12.15
CA TYR A 105 1.66 5.76 -10.95
C TYR A 105 2.24 5.09 -9.70
N LEU A 106 1.94 3.80 -9.48
CA LEU A 106 2.45 3.06 -8.33
C LEU A 106 3.98 2.93 -8.36
N LYS A 107 4.57 2.72 -9.54
CA LYS A 107 6.04 2.69 -9.72
C LYS A 107 6.68 4.04 -9.42
N MET A 108 6.01 5.13 -9.77
CA MET A 108 6.45 6.47 -9.38
C MET A 108 6.42 6.65 -7.85
N MET A 109 5.35 6.21 -7.18
CA MET A 109 5.25 6.28 -5.72
C MET A 109 6.29 5.40 -5.03
N GLU A 110 6.55 4.21 -5.56
CA GLU A 110 7.62 3.30 -5.11
C GLU A 110 8.98 3.99 -5.15
N ARG A 111 9.33 4.60 -6.29
CA ARG A 111 10.60 5.33 -6.45
C ARG A 111 10.71 6.51 -5.49
N PHE A 112 9.62 7.23 -5.26
CA PHE A 112 9.62 8.30 -4.27
C PHE A 112 9.86 7.80 -2.85
N ALA A 113 9.24 6.68 -2.47
CA ALA A 113 9.47 6.05 -1.17
C ALA A 113 10.93 5.60 -1.02
N GLU A 114 11.54 5.06 -2.08
CA GLU A 114 12.96 4.68 -2.09
C GLU A 114 13.87 5.87 -1.77
N TYR A 115 13.73 6.99 -2.48
CA TYR A 115 14.52 8.19 -2.17
C TYR A 115 14.24 8.77 -0.79
N GLN A 116 13.01 8.67 -0.29
CA GLN A 116 12.68 9.16 1.06
C GLN A 116 13.28 8.30 2.17
N LEU A 117 13.58 7.03 1.89
CA LEU A 117 14.14 6.07 2.85
C LEU A 117 15.64 5.85 2.67
N ASP A 118 16.22 6.25 1.54
CA ASP A 118 17.64 6.09 1.26
C ASP A 118 18.49 6.99 2.18
N PRO A 119 19.45 6.41 2.93
CA PRO A 119 20.32 7.19 3.82
C PRO A 119 21.25 8.17 3.07
N SER A 120 21.46 7.98 1.77
CA SER A 120 22.21 8.89 0.89
C SER A 120 21.39 10.14 0.51
N PHE A 121 20.06 10.02 0.59
CA PHE A 121 19.11 11.09 0.29
C PHE A 121 18.14 11.32 1.47
N PRO A 122 18.61 11.73 2.67
CA PRO A 122 17.71 11.87 3.81
C PRO A 122 16.57 12.85 3.49
N ASN A 123 15.33 12.37 3.63
CA ASN A 123 14.12 13.08 3.22
C ASN A 123 14.09 13.51 1.74
N GLY A 124 14.80 12.80 0.85
CA GLY A 124 14.84 13.06 -0.58
C GLY A 124 15.87 14.11 -1.04
N TYR A 125 16.80 14.54 -0.18
CA TYR A 125 17.83 15.52 -0.52
C TYR A 125 19.22 14.88 -0.54
N ALA A 126 19.98 15.11 -1.61
CA ALA A 126 21.38 14.68 -1.66
C ALA A 126 22.20 15.36 -0.56
N LEU A 127 23.00 14.58 0.16
CA LEU A 127 24.00 15.13 1.06
C LEU A 127 25.14 15.74 0.22
N PRO A 128 25.55 16.99 0.48
CA PRO A 128 26.74 17.53 -0.16
C PRO A 128 27.95 16.66 0.20
N GLU A 129 28.80 16.37 -0.79
CA GLU A 129 30.09 15.75 -0.54
C GLU A 129 30.86 16.61 0.47
N ARG A 130 31.41 15.99 1.51
CA ARG A 130 32.13 16.70 2.56
C ARG A 130 33.26 17.52 1.91
N ILE A 131 33.20 18.85 2.09
CA ILE A 131 34.30 19.79 1.75
C ILE A 131 35.48 19.53 2.67
#